data_AF-A0A9X9A4A3-F1
#
_entry.id   AF-A0A9X9A4A3-F1
#
_cell.length_a   1.000
_cell.length_b   1.000
_cell.length_c   1.000
_cell.angle_alpha   90.00
_cell.angle_beta   90.00
_cell.angle_gamma   90.00
#
_symmetry.space_group_name_H-M   'P 1'
#
loop_
_entity.id
_entity.type
_entity.pdbx_description
1 polymer ?
#
loop_
_entity_poly.entity_id
_entity_poly.type
_entity_poly.pdbx_seq_one_letter_code
_entity_poly.pdbx_strand_id
1 'polypeptide(L)'
;VETKSLPGYKKLTEPVSFEIKKGMTKVLSLKVENEQLDKGSVEIIKVDKESGAVLAGVTFEVQDEKDKVVTKITTDKEGQATISDLP
;
A
#
# COMPACT_ATOMS: atom_id res chain seq x y z
N VAL A 1 4.85 -17.03 -17.68
CA VAL A 1 5.00 -15.82 -16.85
C VAL A 1 3.66 -15.13 -16.74
N GLU A 2 3.37 -14.48 -15.61
CA GLU A 2 2.15 -13.70 -15.44
C GLU A 2 2.15 -12.50 -16.41
N THR A 3 1.04 -12.24 -17.10
CA THR A 3 0.96 -11.15 -18.09
C THR A 3 0.35 -9.88 -17.50
N LYS A 4 -0.58 -9.99 -16.54
CA LYS A 4 -1.25 -8.89 -15.85
C LYS A 4 -1.47 -9.26 -14.38
N SER A 5 -1.27 -8.30 -13.48
CA SER A 5 -1.56 -8.41 -12.05
C SER A 5 -2.72 -7.47 -11.68
N LEU A 6 -3.32 -7.70 -10.51
CA LEU A 6 -4.32 -6.80 -9.93
C LEU A 6 -3.65 -5.58 -9.29
N PRO A 7 -4.33 -4.41 -9.23
CA PRO A 7 -3.85 -3.28 -8.43
C PRO A 7 -3.59 -3.70 -6.97
N GLY A 8 -2.46 -3.28 -6.41
CA GLY A 8 -2.07 -3.65 -5.04
C GLY A 8 -1.24 -4.94 -4.91
N TYR A 9 -0.88 -5.60 -6.02
CA TYR A 9 -0.07 -6.82 -6.01
C TYR A 9 1.18 -6.68 -6.89
N LYS A 10 2.33 -7.14 -6.35
CA LYS A 10 3.58 -7.29 -7.09
C LYS A 10 3.37 -8.32 -8.20
N LYS A 11 3.62 -7.91 -9.45
CA LYS A 11 3.51 -8.81 -10.61
C LYS A 11 4.54 -9.92 -10.50
N LEU A 12 4.10 -11.17 -10.68
CA LEU A 12 4.99 -12.32 -10.69
C LEU A 12 5.82 -12.33 -11.98
N THR A 13 7.10 -11.98 -11.87
CA THR A 13 8.03 -11.92 -13.01
C THR A 13 8.60 -13.29 -13.36
N GLU A 14 8.74 -14.18 -12.37
CA GLU A 14 9.28 -15.52 -12.56
C GLU A 14 8.23 -16.49 -13.17
N PRO A 15 8.62 -17.33 -14.14
CA PRO A 15 7.71 -18.31 -14.71
C PRO A 15 7.41 -19.46 -13.75
N VAL A 16 6.12 -19.77 -13.57
CA VAL A 16 5.69 -21.01 -12.92
C VAL A 16 5.83 -22.16 -13.92
N SER A 17 6.75 -23.09 -13.64
CA SER A 17 6.96 -24.28 -14.45
C SER A 17 6.01 -25.39 -14.04
N PHE A 18 5.55 -26.18 -15.01
CA PHE A 18 4.81 -27.42 -14.79
C PHE A 18 5.13 -28.42 -15.88
N GLU A 19 4.88 -29.70 -15.61
CA GLU A 19 5.15 -30.80 -16.54
C GLU A 19 3.90 -31.69 -16.65
N ILE A 20 3.54 -32.06 -17.87
CA ILE A 20 2.50 -33.07 -18.13
C ILE A 20 3.18 -34.32 -18.71
N LYS A 21 2.99 -35.46 -18.03
CA LYS A 21 3.57 -36.73 -18.45
C LYS A 21 2.56 -37.56 -19.24
N LYS A 22 3.06 -38.37 -20.19
CA LYS A 22 2.22 -39.29 -20.96
C LYS A 22 1.50 -40.25 -20.01
N GLY A 23 0.18 -40.36 -20.15
CA GLY A 23 -0.66 -41.22 -19.31
C GLY A 23 -1.21 -40.57 -18.04
N MET A 24 -0.98 -39.27 -17.82
CA MET A 24 -1.63 -38.54 -16.73
C MET A 24 -3.14 -38.48 -16.97
N THR A 25 -3.93 -39.02 -16.05
CA THR A 25 -5.41 -39.02 -16.09
C THR A 25 -6.04 -38.10 -15.05
N LYS A 26 -5.24 -37.60 -14.11
CA LYS A 26 -5.67 -36.65 -13.07
C LYS A 26 -5.43 -35.22 -13.50
N VAL A 27 -6.36 -34.33 -13.15
CA VAL A 27 -6.23 -32.89 -13.36
C VAL A 27 -5.09 -32.36 -12.50
N LEU A 28 -4.11 -31.70 -13.12
CA LEU A 28 -3.06 -30.97 -12.42
C LEU A 28 -3.63 -29.63 -11.95
N SER A 29 -3.65 -29.40 -10.64
CA SER A 29 -4.04 -28.12 -10.04
C SER A 29 -2.79 -27.41 -9.53
N LEU A 30 -2.60 -26.15 -9.95
CA LEU A 30 -1.49 -25.32 -9.53
C LEU A 30 -2.04 -24.14 -8.72
N LYS A 31 -1.44 -23.87 -7.56
CA LYS A 31 -1.68 -22.66 -6.78
C LYS A 31 -0.56 -21.67 -7.11
N VAL A 32 -0.92 -20.48 -7.59
CA VAL A 32 0.01 -19.40 -7.89
C VAL A 32 -0.41 -18.19 -7.05
N GLU A 33 0.54 -17.58 -6.35
CA GLU A 33 0.30 -16.48 -5.41
C GLU A 33 1.16 -15.28 -5.81
N ASN A 34 0.59 -14.09 -5.70
CA ASN A 34 1.32 -12.83 -5.83
C ASN A 34 1.47 -12.19 -4.45
N GLU A 35 2.61 -11.56 -4.21
CA GLU A 35 2.80 -10.72 -3.03
C GLU A 35 1.97 -9.44 -3.14
N GLN A 36 1.42 -8.96 -2.03
CA GLN A 36 0.87 -7.60 -1.98
C GLN A 36 2.01 -6.58 -2.09
N LEU A 37 1.71 -5.42 -2.67
CA LEU A 37 2.62 -4.28 -2.62
C LEU A 37 2.81 -3.87 -1.16
N ASP A 38 4.05 -3.53 -0.82
CA ASP A 38 4.37 -3.01 0.50
C ASP A 38 3.66 -1.67 0.67
N LYS A 39 3.02 -1.46 1.81
CA LYS A 39 2.36 -0.19 2.12
C LYS A 39 3.19 0.62 3.09
N GLY A 40 3.16 1.94 2.90
CA GLY A 40 3.79 2.91 3.79
C GLY A 40 2.82 3.51 4.81
N SER A 41 3.41 4.12 5.84
CA SER A 41 2.72 4.98 6.79
C SER A 41 3.51 6.27 6.96
N VAL A 42 2.80 7.37 7.23
CA VAL A 42 3.38 8.69 7.51
C VAL A 42 2.78 9.21 8.81
N GLU A 43 3.64 9.70 9.69
CA GLU A 43 3.26 10.42 10.89
C GLU A 43 3.63 11.90 10.75
N ILE A 44 2.70 12.78 11.09
CA ILE A 44 2.88 14.23 11.08
C ILE A 44 2.73 14.74 12.50
N ILE A 45 3.74 15.46 13.00
CA ILE A 45 3.68 16.18 14.26
C ILE A 45 3.63 17.68 13.95
N LYS A 46 2.52 18.33 14.25
CA LYS A 46 2.35 19.76 14.02
C LYS A 46 2.71 20.55 15.26
N VAL A 47 3.72 21.41 15.12
CA VAL A 47 4.15 22.33 16.17
C VAL A 47 4.00 23.79 15.73
N ASP A 48 3.88 24.67 16.71
CA ASP A 48 4.03 26.12 16.57
C ASP A 48 5.51 26.50 16.40
N LYS A 49 5.79 27.50 15.56
CA LYS A 49 7.16 27.85 15.17
C LYS A 49 7.93 28.55 16.29
N GLU A 50 7.27 29.38 17.08
CA GLU A 50 7.92 30.22 18.08
C GLU A 50 8.01 29.51 19.43
N SER A 51 6.90 28.92 19.88
CA SER A 51 6.80 28.28 21.18
C SER A 51 7.21 26.81 21.18
N GLY A 52 7.21 26.14 20.02
CA GLY A 52 7.39 24.69 19.92
C GLY A 52 6.21 23.88 20.46
N ALA A 53 5.11 24.53 20.86
CA ALA A 53 3.93 23.85 21.37
C ALA A 53 3.25 23.03 20.27
N VAL A 54 2.73 21.85 20.63
CA VAL A 54 1.95 21.02 19.70
C VAL A 54 0.60 21.66 19.37
N LEU A 55 0.13 21.47 18.14
CA LEU A 55 -1.09 22.08 17.64
C LEU A 55 -2.12 21.02 17.24
N ALA A 56 -3.18 20.93 18.04
CA ALA A 56 -4.32 20.06 17.81
C ALA A 56 -5.34 20.67 16.84
N GLY A 57 -6.09 19.81 16.14
CA GLY A 57 -7.22 20.23 15.29
C GLY A 57 -6.83 20.79 13.92
N VAL A 58 -5.59 20.61 13.48
CA VAL A 58 -5.12 21.05 12.15
C VAL A 58 -5.40 19.95 11.13
N THR A 59 -6.18 20.26 10.09
CA THR A 59 -6.49 19.32 9.02
C THR A 59 -5.48 19.43 7.88
N PHE A 60 -4.91 18.30 7.47
CA PHE A 60 -4.07 18.14 6.29
C PHE A 60 -4.83 17.39 5.20
N GLU A 61 -4.68 17.84 3.96
CA GLU A 61 -5.10 17.11 2.78
C GLU A 61 -3.90 16.40 2.17
N VAL A 62 -4.03 15.09 1.95
CA VAL A 62 -2.99 14.25 1.35
C VAL A 62 -3.36 14.02 -0.10
N GLN A 63 -2.48 14.39 -1.01
CA GLN A 63 -2.68 14.29 -2.45
C GLN A 63 -1.63 13.37 -3.07
N ASP A 64 -2.01 12.69 -4.16
CA ASP A 64 -1.05 11.98 -5.00
C ASP A 64 -0.32 12.93 -5.96
N GLU A 65 0.62 12.42 -6.76
CA GLU A 65 1.40 13.20 -7.73
C GLU A 65 0.55 13.86 -8.85
N LYS A 66 -0.75 13.57 -8.91
CA LYS A 66 -1.72 14.13 -9.86
C LYS A 66 -2.69 15.09 -9.18
N ASP A 67 -2.34 15.59 -8.00
CA ASP A 67 -3.15 16.48 -7.16
C ASP A 67 -4.51 15.88 -6.75
N LYS A 68 -4.69 14.55 -6.85
CA LYS A 68 -5.92 13.89 -6.41
C LYS A 68 -5.86 13.67 -4.90
N VAL A 69 -6.90 14.14 -4.21
CA VAL A 69 -7.07 13.90 -2.77
C VAL A 69 -7.21 12.41 -2.48
N VAL A 70 -6.25 11.86 -1.74
CA VAL A 70 -6.22 10.48 -1.26
C VAL A 70 -6.94 10.37 0.08
N THR A 71 -6.67 11.29 1.00
CA THR A 71 -7.31 11.31 2.33
C THR A 71 -7.18 12.69 2.99
N LYS A 72 -7.89 12.88 4.10
CA LYS A 72 -7.73 14.03 5.01
C LYS A 72 -7.50 13.50 6.41
N ILE A 73 -6.50 14.06 7.09
CA ILE A 73 -6.19 13.73 8.49
C ILE A 73 -6.21 14.99 9.32
N THR A 74 -6.51 14.87 10.61
CA THR A 74 -6.53 16.00 11.53
C THR A 74 -5.68 15.68 12.74
N THR A 75 -4.86 16.64 13.18
CA THR A 75 -4.01 16.44 14.35
C THR A 75 -4.82 16.27 15.62
N ASP A 76 -4.41 15.30 16.43
CA ASP A 76 -4.99 15.02 17.72
C ASP A 76 -4.51 15.98 18.81
N LYS A 77 -4.82 15.68 20.08
CA LYS A 77 -4.44 16.51 21.23
C LYS A 77 -2.93 16.60 21.46
N GLU A 78 -2.17 15.66 20.93
CA GLU A 78 -0.70 15.62 20.99
C GLU A 78 -0.08 16.29 19.76
N GLY A 79 -0.90 16.87 18.88
CA GLY A 79 -0.49 17.46 17.62
C GLY A 79 -0.10 16.44 16.56
N GLN A 80 -0.40 15.16 16.78
CA GLN A 80 -0.04 14.06 15.88
C GLN A 80 -1.17 13.73 14.92
N ALA A 81 -0.82 13.35 13.69
CA ALA A 81 -1.74 12.79 12.72
C ALA A 81 -1.04 11.70 11.91
N THR A 82 -1.64 10.52 11.86
CA THR A 82 -1.06 9.35 11.20
C THR A 82 -1.89 8.93 10.01
N ILE A 83 -1.21 8.62 8.91
CA ILE A 83 -1.76 7.99 7.73
C ILE A 83 -1.10 6.62 7.61
N SER A 84 -1.91 5.59 7.40
CA SER A 84 -1.45 4.24 7.13
C SER A 84 -1.98 3.76 5.79
N ASP A 85 -1.48 2.62 5.34
CA ASP A 85 -1.96 1.94 4.13
C ASP A 85 -1.74 2.74 2.84
N LEU A 86 -0.69 3.57 2.77
CA LEU A 86 -0.32 4.27 1.54
C LEU A 86 0.33 3.30 0.54
N PRO A 87 -0.14 3.24 -0.71
CA PRO A 87 0.37 2.33 -1.74
C PRO A 87 1.71 2.75 -2.34
#